data_AF-A0A1J4X9U4-F1
#
_entry.id   AF-A0A1J4X9U4-F1
#
_cell.length_a   1.000
_cell.length_b   1.000
_cell.length_c   1.000
_cell.angle_alpha   90.00
_cell.angle_beta   90.00
_cell.angle_gamma   90.00
#
_symmetry.space_group_name_H-M   'P 1'
#
loop_
_entity.id
_entity.type
_entity.pdbx_description
1 polymer ?
#
loop_
_entity_poly.entity_id
_entity_poly.type
_entity_poly.pdbx_seq_one_letter_code
_entity_poly.pdbx_strand_id
1 'polypeptide(L)'
;MYVDLLTHCPDPAALLAEVQAKHPDRVVYDGNNPVGWDIFKAPSAHAADGGVETIAHCRVTVGDLASVRSLGRVEVLAEAHYDGATQSTHDALYDALAANPTAVAIYERVTGLTLPERVLGVI
;
A
#
# COMPACT_ATOMS: atom_id res chain seq x y z
N MET A 1 17.78 -0.03 5.61
CA MET A 1 17.06 1.20 5.22
C MET A 1 15.66 0.81 4.81
N TYR A 2 14.63 1.55 5.23
CA TYR A 2 13.23 1.22 4.98
C TYR A 2 12.56 2.29 4.13
N VAL A 3 11.45 1.91 3.51
CA VAL A 3 10.58 2.76 2.70
C VAL A 3 9.14 2.46 3.08
N ASP A 4 8.36 3.50 3.34
CA ASP A 4 6.92 3.42 3.49
C ASP A 4 6.27 3.58 2.12
N LEU A 5 5.30 2.73 1.83
CA LEU A 5 4.55 2.70 0.60
C LEU A 5 3.07 2.82 0.93
N LEU A 6 2.35 3.53 0.07
CA LEU A 6 0.92 3.39 -0.03
C LEU A 6 0.63 2.62 -1.31
N THR A 7 0.01 1.46 -1.20
CA THR A 7 -0.28 0.60 -2.34
C THR A 7 -1.76 0.42 -2.54
N HIS A 8 -2.15 0.26 -3.80
CA HIS A 8 -3.48 -0.12 -4.22
C HIS A 8 -3.45 -1.50 -4.86
N CYS A 9 -4.41 -2.34 -4.48
CA CYS A 9 -4.66 -3.62 -5.11
C CYS A 9 -6.14 -3.73 -5.52
N PRO A 10 -6.45 -3.77 -6.82
CA PRO A 10 -7.83 -3.90 -7.29
C PRO A 10 -8.38 -5.33 -7.18
N ASP A 11 -7.51 -6.34 -6.99
CA ASP A 11 -7.90 -7.75 -6.84
C ASP A 11 -6.95 -8.47 -5.87
N PRO A 12 -7.19 -8.39 -4.55
CA PRO A 12 -6.42 -9.04 -3.51
C PRO A 12 -6.35 -10.56 -3.65
N ALA A 13 -7.37 -11.20 -4.23
CA ALA A 13 -7.37 -12.65 -4.44
C ALA A 13 -6.37 -13.04 -5.55
N ALA A 14 -6.38 -12.29 -6.67
CA ALA A 14 -5.40 -12.48 -7.73
C ALA A 14 -3.97 -12.11 -7.28
N LEU A 15 -3.82 -11.08 -6.44
CA LEU A 15 -2.54 -10.73 -5.84
C LEU A 15 -2.00 -11.87 -4.97
N LEU A 16 -2.83 -12.47 -4.13
CA LEU A 16 -2.40 -13.57 -3.27
C LEU A 16 -1.90 -14.77 -4.10
N ALA A 17 -2.59 -15.11 -5.19
CA ALA A 17 -2.15 -16.14 -6.13
C ALA A 17 -0.82 -15.77 -6.83
N GLU A 18 -0.63 -14.49 -7.19
CA GLU A 18 0.62 -14.02 -7.78
C GLU A 18 1.79 -14.10 -6.78
N VAL A 19 1.57 -13.70 -5.52
CA VAL A 19 2.58 -13.80 -4.46
C VAL A 19 2.93 -15.26 -4.21
N GLN A 20 1.95 -16.17 -4.16
CA GLN A 20 2.21 -17.62 -4.05
C GLN A 20 3.08 -18.16 -5.19
N ALA A 21 2.91 -17.65 -6.40
CA ALA A 21 3.67 -18.11 -7.56
C ALA A 21 5.09 -17.51 -7.63
N LYS A 22 5.26 -16.23 -7.29
CA LYS A 22 6.51 -15.49 -7.48
C LYS A 22 7.38 -15.35 -6.22
N HIS A 23 6.74 -15.24 -5.07
CA HIS A 23 7.35 -14.98 -3.76
C HIS A 23 6.70 -15.86 -2.67
N PRO A 24 6.73 -17.20 -2.82
CA PRO A 24 6.03 -18.13 -1.91
C PRO A 24 6.49 -18.03 -0.46
N ASP A 25 7.73 -17.59 -0.23
CA ASP A 25 8.33 -17.31 1.07
C ASP A 25 7.67 -16.14 1.81
N ARG A 26 6.91 -15.30 1.10
CA ARG A 26 6.21 -14.13 1.65
C ARG A 26 4.73 -14.35 1.88
N VAL A 27 4.20 -15.54 1.64
CA VAL A 27 2.77 -15.81 1.85
C VAL A 27 2.52 -16.08 3.33
N VAL A 28 1.55 -15.39 3.91
CA VAL A 28 1.11 -15.63 5.28
C VAL A 28 -0.03 -16.64 5.24
N TYR A 29 0.11 -17.71 6.03
CA TYR A 29 -0.87 -18.80 6.11
C TYR A 29 -1.55 -18.84 7.47
N ASP A 30 -2.86 -19.09 7.46
CA ASP A 30 -3.62 -19.58 8.62
C ASP A 30 -3.90 -21.07 8.40
N GLY A 31 -3.12 -21.93 9.05
CA GLY A 31 -3.06 -23.35 8.74
C GLY A 31 -2.53 -23.58 7.31
N ASN A 32 -3.34 -24.21 6.45
CA ASN A 32 -3.01 -24.42 5.03
C ASN A 32 -3.61 -23.36 4.10
N ASN A 33 -4.33 -22.38 4.64
CA ASN A 33 -5.01 -21.37 3.85
C ASN A 33 -4.14 -20.12 3.76
N PRO A 34 -3.80 -19.64 2.54
CA PRO A 34 -3.13 -18.36 2.39
C PRO A 34 -4.13 -17.26 2.80
N VAL A 35 -3.75 -16.43 3.75
CA VAL A 35 -4.59 -15.34 4.29
C VAL A 35 -4.00 -13.97 4.00
N GLY A 36 -2.78 -13.91 3.47
CA GLY A 36 -2.15 -12.67 3.09
C GLY A 36 -0.71 -12.86 2.67
N TRP A 37 0.05 -11.77 2.77
CA TRP A 37 1.44 -11.70 2.39
C TRP A 37 2.18 -10.80 3.38
N ASP A 38 3.41 -11.19 3.71
CA ASP A 38 4.21 -10.58 4.75
C ASP A 38 4.84 -9.28 4.21
N ILE A 39 4.18 -8.19 4.55
CA ILE A 39 4.69 -6.83 4.44
C ILE A 39 4.79 -6.29 5.87
N PHE A 40 5.97 -5.77 6.23
CA PHE A 40 6.27 -5.24 7.57
C PHE A 40 5.29 -4.10 7.88
N LYS A 41 4.19 -4.46 8.56
CA LYS A 41 3.10 -3.59 9.02
C LYS A 41 2.20 -3.06 7.90
N ALA A 42 0.91 -3.40 7.91
CA ALA A 42 -0.10 -2.64 7.19
C ALA A 42 -1.48 -2.62 7.90
N PRO A 43 -2.08 -1.44 8.13
CA PRO A 43 -3.53 -1.32 8.14
C PRO A 43 -4.05 -1.40 6.69
N SER A 44 -5.02 -2.27 6.46
CA SER A 44 -5.73 -2.40 5.20
C SER A 44 -7.05 -1.65 5.26
N ALA A 45 -7.38 -0.85 4.25
CA ALA A 45 -8.72 -0.30 4.06
C ALA A 45 -9.40 -1.03 2.90
N HIS A 46 -10.65 -1.47 3.10
CA HIS A 46 -11.47 -2.10 2.06
C HIS A 46 -12.22 -1.05 1.26
N ALA A 47 -12.58 -1.39 0.01
CA ALA A 47 -13.42 -0.56 -0.84
C ALA A 47 -14.72 -0.13 -0.10
N ALA A 48 -14.99 1.17 -0.09
CA ALA A 48 -16.14 1.76 0.59
C ALA A 48 -17.51 1.27 0.05
N ASP A 49 -17.55 0.74 -1.18
CA ASP A 49 -18.73 0.21 -1.86
C ASP A 49 -18.94 -1.30 -1.68
N GLY A 50 -18.12 -1.96 -0.86
CA GLY A 50 -18.16 -3.40 -0.66
C GLY A 50 -17.46 -4.22 -1.76
N GLY A 51 -16.75 -3.55 -2.67
CA GLY A 51 -15.82 -4.19 -3.61
C GLY A 51 -14.59 -4.80 -2.91
N VAL A 52 -13.89 -5.68 -3.63
CA VAL A 52 -12.65 -6.33 -3.16
C VAL A 52 -11.45 -5.53 -3.67
N GLU A 53 -11.38 -4.23 -3.38
CA GLU A 53 -10.14 -3.45 -3.59
C GLU A 53 -9.55 -3.10 -2.23
N THR A 54 -8.22 -2.97 -2.15
CA THR A 54 -7.54 -2.61 -0.91
C THR A 54 -6.53 -1.50 -1.10
N ILE A 55 -6.47 -0.62 -0.10
CA ILE A 55 -5.32 0.26 0.14
C ILE A 55 -4.55 -0.31 1.32
N ALA A 56 -3.23 -0.40 1.18
CA ALA A 56 -2.34 -0.78 2.27
C ALA A 56 -1.23 0.28 2.45
N HIS A 57 -1.02 0.72 3.68
CA HIS A 57 0.20 1.42 4.06
C HIS A 57 1.20 0.39 4.56
N CYS A 58 2.24 0.08 3.78
CA CYS A 58 3.24 -0.90 4.17
C CYS A 58 4.64 -0.30 4.33
N ARG A 59 5.43 -0.84 5.26
CA ARG A 59 6.86 -0.56 5.35
C ARG A 59 7.64 -1.75 4.78
N VAL A 60 8.58 -1.47 3.91
CA VAL A 60 9.44 -2.49 3.29
C VAL A 60 10.90 -2.10 3.40
N THR A 61 11.82 -3.06 3.28
CA THR A 61 13.23 -2.72 3.11
C THR A 61 13.45 -2.17 1.69
N VAL A 62 14.47 -1.32 1.52
CA VAL A 62 14.86 -0.85 0.17
C VAL A 62 15.19 -2.03 -0.77
N GLY A 63 15.75 -3.12 -0.26
CA GLY A 63 16.04 -4.33 -1.04
C GLY A 63 14.79 -5.05 -1.54
N ASP A 64 13.67 -4.90 -0.84
CA ASP A 64 12.40 -5.55 -1.17
C ASP A 64 11.53 -4.73 -2.13
N LEU A 65 11.89 -3.46 -2.37
CA LEU A 65 11.11 -2.57 -3.22
C LEU A 65 10.97 -3.10 -4.65
N ALA A 66 12.03 -3.75 -5.17
CA ALA A 66 11.99 -4.40 -6.47
C ALA A 66 10.98 -5.56 -6.52
N SER A 67 10.89 -6.34 -5.44
CA SER A 67 9.91 -7.44 -5.33
C SER A 67 8.48 -6.91 -5.31
N VAL A 68 8.20 -5.85 -4.56
CA VAL A 68 6.88 -5.21 -4.54
C VAL A 68 6.50 -4.69 -5.93
N ARG A 69 7.42 -3.98 -6.59
CA ARG A 69 7.20 -3.44 -7.95
C ARG A 69 7.13 -4.52 -9.04
N SER A 70 7.57 -5.75 -8.76
CA SER A 70 7.48 -6.89 -9.69
C SER A 70 6.09 -7.53 -9.76
N LEU A 71 5.20 -7.16 -8.83
CA LEU A 71 3.84 -7.67 -8.75
C LEU A 71 2.94 -6.87 -9.68
N GLY A 72 2.35 -7.55 -10.66
CA GLY A 72 1.50 -6.92 -11.67
C GLY A 72 0.14 -6.48 -11.13
N ARG A 73 -0.20 -6.88 -9.90
CA ARG A 73 -1.48 -6.57 -9.23
C ARG A 73 -1.38 -5.50 -8.14
N VAL A 74 -0.20 -4.89 -7.97
CA VAL A 74 0.05 -3.85 -6.97
C VAL A 74 0.45 -2.56 -7.68
N GLU A 75 -0.31 -1.50 -7.44
CA GLU A 75 0.07 -0.14 -7.82
C GLU A 75 0.66 0.58 -6.59
N VAL A 76 1.83 1.19 -6.75
CA VAL A 76 2.41 2.05 -5.72
C VAL A 76 1.89 3.47 -5.94
N LEU A 77 1.00 3.91 -5.06
CA LEU A 77 0.38 5.24 -5.09
C LEU A 77 1.31 6.33 -4.57
N ALA A 78 2.08 6.03 -3.53
CA ALA A 78 3.02 6.95 -2.90
C ALA A 78 4.19 6.20 -2.25
N GLU A 79 5.32 6.89 -2.10
CA GLU A 79 6.56 6.36 -1.52
C GLU A 79 7.25 7.41 -0.65
N ALA A 80 7.71 7.01 0.54
CA ALA A 80 8.50 7.86 1.43
C ALA A 80 9.64 7.06 2.10
N HIS A 81 10.86 7.58 2.06
CA HIS A 81 11.99 6.94 2.74
C HIS A 81 11.88 7.11 4.26
N TYR A 82 12.07 6.03 5.00
CA TYR A 82 12.03 6.07 6.45
C TYR A 82 13.24 6.85 7.00
N ASP A 83 12.95 7.94 7.71
CA ASP A 83 13.94 8.88 8.25
C ASP A 83 14.29 8.64 9.72
N GLY A 84 13.73 7.59 10.34
CA GLY A 84 13.88 7.30 11.77
C GLY A 84 12.71 7.77 12.63
N ALA A 85 11.75 8.53 12.07
CA ALA A 85 10.56 9.00 12.77
C ALA A 85 9.28 8.62 12.01
N THR A 86 8.44 7.79 12.65
CA THR A 86 7.19 7.29 12.04
C THR A 86 6.24 8.40 11.59
N GLN A 87 6.08 9.48 12.37
CA GLN A 87 5.17 10.57 12.00
C GLN A 87 5.69 11.38 10.80
N SER A 88 6.98 11.72 10.80
CA SER A 88 7.62 12.45 9.69
C SER A 88 7.54 11.66 8.38
N THR A 89 7.85 10.36 8.43
CA THR A 89 7.73 9.47 7.27
C THR A 89 6.27 9.35 6.80
N HIS A 90 5.30 9.31 7.72
CA HIS A 90 3.88 9.28 7.38
C HIS A 90 3.43 10.58 6.70
N ASP A 91 3.80 11.74 7.23
CA ASP A 91 3.45 13.03 6.62
C ASP A 91 4.05 13.13 5.20
N ALA A 92 5.32 12.75 5.02
CA ALA A 92 5.97 12.72 3.71
C ALA A 92 5.30 11.76 2.71
N LEU A 93 4.79 10.61 3.18
CA LEU A 93 4.05 9.66 2.33
C LEU A 93 2.75 10.27 1.81
N TYR A 94 2.01 10.97 2.66
CA TYR A 94 0.75 11.59 2.30
C TYR A 94 0.95 12.86 1.45
N ASP A 95 2.03 13.62 1.68
CA ASP A 95 2.43 14.72 0.78
C ASP A 95 2.74 14.19 -0.63
N ALA A 96 3.44 13.04 -0.73
CA ALA A 96 3.72 12.38 -2.01
C ALA A 96 2.44 11.88 -2.70
N LEU A 97 1.47 11.37 -1.94
CA LEU A 97 0.16 11.01 -2.44
C LEU A 97 -0.58 12.22 -3.02
N ALA A 98 -0.65 13.32 -2.26
CA ALA A 98 -1.37 14.53 -2.66
C ALA A 98 -0.78 15.22 -3.89
N ALA A 99 0.52 15.06 -4.14
CA ALA A 99 1.17 15.52 -5.35
C ALA A 99 0.74 14.76 -6.63
N ASN A 100 0.01 13.65 -6.50
CA ASN A 100 -0.48 12.84 -7.62
C ASN A 100 -2.02 12.75 -7.63
N PRO A 101 -2.72 13.59 -8.41
CA PRO A 101 -4.19 13.63 -8.44
C PRO A 101 -4.84 12.29 -8.81
N THR A 102 -4.19 11.47 -9.65
CA THR A 102 -4.70 10.13 -10.00
C THR A 102 -4.64 9.20 -8.80
N ALA A 103 -3.54 9.21 -8.05
CA ALA A 103 -3.38 8.41 -6.85
C ALA A 103 -4.34 8.86 -5.73
N VAL A 104 -4.57 10.17 -5.59
CA VAL A 104 -5.62 10.73 -4.71
C VAL A 104 -6.99 10.16 -5.07
N ALA A 105 -7.37 10.24 -6.34
CA ALA A 105 -8.68 9.74 -6.78
C ALA A 105 -8.88 8.24 -6.49
N ILE A 106 -7.82 7.42 -6.63
CA ILE A 106 -7.84 6.01 -6.25
C ILE A 106 -8.02 5.85 -4.74
N TYR A 107 -7.22 6.55 -3.94
CA TYR A 107 -7.28 6.50 -2.49
C TYR A 107 -8.66 6.88 -1.96
N GLU A 108 -9.21 8.01 -2.39
CA GLU A 108 -10.50 8.51 -1.89
C GLU A 108 -11.67 7.60 -2.30
N ARG A 109 -11.63 7.08 -3.53
CA ARG A 109 -12.64 6.12 -4.01
C ARG A 109 -12.62 4.81 -3.22
N VAL A 110 -11.43 4.26 -2.96
CA VAL A 110 -11.31 2.96 -2.28
C VAL A 110 -11.58 3.13 -0.78
N THR A 111 -11.04 4.16 -0.14
CA THR A 111 -11.20 4.32 1.32
C THR A 111 -12.52 5.00 1.73
N GLY A 112 -13.15 5.75 0.81
CA GLY A 112 -14.27 6.65 1.15
C GLY A 112 -13.83 7.87 1.97
N LEU A 113 -12.52 8.07 2.17
CA LEU A 113 -11.96 9.17 2.93
C LEU A 113 -11.41 10.23 1.99
N THR A 114 -11.77 11.48 2.22
CA THR A 114 -11.12 12.62 1.57
C THR A 114 -9.76 12.87 2.23
N LEU A 115 -8.72 13.14 1.44
CA LEU A 115 -7.44 13.54 2.01
C LEU A 115 -7.61 14.86 2.78
N PRO A 116 -7.03 15.00 3.99
CA PRO A 116 -7.18 16.22 4.76
C PRO A 116 -6.63 17.42 3.97
N GLU A 117 -7.36 18.54 3.98
CA GLU A 117 -7.02 19.75 3.20
C GLU A 117 -5.59 20.27 3.44
N ARG A 118 -4.99 20.01 4.61
CA ARG A 118 -3.60 20.39 4.92
C ARG A 118 -2.57 19.76 3.96
N VAL A 119 -2.89 18.60 3.38
CA VAL A 119 -2.00 17.82 2.50
C VAL A 119 -2.18 18.24 1.04
N LEU A 120 -3.33 18.83 0.69
CA LEU A 120 -3.66 19.27 -0.67
C LEU A 120 -3.04 20.64 -1.05
N GLY A 121 -2.13 21.17 -0.21
CA GLY A 121 -1.43 22.42 -0.48
C GLY A 121 -2.31 23.68 -0.44
N VAL A 122 -3.46 23.63 0.24
CA VAL A 122 -4.35 24.79 0.43
C VAL A 122 -4.17 25.35 1.85
N ILE A 123 -3.02 25.97 2.12
CA ILE A 123 -2.85 26.99 3.18
C ILE A 123 -1.84 28.03 2.70
#